data_AF-A0A967HHJ5-F1
#
_entry.id   AF-A0A967HHJ5-F1
#
_cell.length_a   1.000
_cell.length_b   1.000
_cell.length_c   1.000
_cell.angle_alpha   90.00
_cell.angle_beta   90.00
_cell.angle_gamma   90.00
#
_symmetry.space_group_name_H-M   'P 1'
#
loop_
_entity.id
_entity.type
_entity.pdbx_description
1 polymer ?
#
loop_
_entity_poly.entity_id
_entity_poly.type
_entity_poly.pdbx_seq_one_letter_code
_entity_poly.pdbx_strand_id
1 'polypeptide(L)' 'MGVTYRDYLDFRDQQRSFESLAATHGGTVNVTTEGRPIRFSGSFVTANGIEALGVRPILGRTFRPGDDEVGRPPLLVLS' A
#
# COMPACT_ATOMS: atom_id res chain seq x y z
N MET A 1 12.92 -17.37 -2.06
CA MET A 1 13.33 -16.21 -2.87
C MET A 1 12.19 -15.20 -2.83
N GLY A 2 12.41 -14.00 -2.30
CA GLY A 2 11.38 -12.96 -2.22
C GLY A 2 11.62 -11.89 -3.27
N VAL A 3 10.56 -11.30 -3.81
CA VAL A 3 10.63 -10.12 -4.68
C VAL A 3 10.83 -8.90 -3.79
N THR A 4 11.89 -8.14 -4.02
CA THR A 4 12.12 -6.88 -3.28
C THR A 4 11.25 -5.75 -3.84
N TYR A 5 11.12 -4.65 -3.11
CA TYR A 5 10.43 -3.47 -3.62
C TYR A 5 11.09 -2.92 -4.89
N ARG A 6 12.42 -3.00 -5.00
CA ARG A 6 13.16 -2.58 -6.20
C ARG A 6 12.85 -3.47 -7.39
N ASP A 7 12.84 -4.79 -7.20
CA ASP A 7 12.45 -5.74 -8.26
C ASP A 7 11.01 -5.46 -8.74
N TYR A 8 10.09 -5.15 -7.82
CA TYR A 8 8.73 -4.75 -8.18
C TYR A 8 8.72 -3.50 -9.07
N LEU A 9 9.50 -2.46 -8.75
CA LEU A 9 9.58 -1.26 -9.58
C LEU A 9 10.05 -1.59 -10.99
N ASP A 10 11.10 -2.42 -11.10
CA ASP A 10 11.63 -2.86 -12.39
C ASP A 10 10.58 -3.65 -13.19
N PHE A 11 9.82 -4.55 -12.54
CA PHE A 11 8.74 -5.28 -13.19
C PHE A 11 7.60 -4.38 -13.62
N ARG A 12 7.20 -3.42 -12.79
CA ARG A 12 6.14 -2.46 -13.11
C ARG A 12 6.51 -1.61 -14.30
N ASP A 13 7.74 -1.11 -14.35
CA ASP A 13 8.20 -0.20 -15.39
C ASP A 13 8.44 -0.92 -16.73
N GLN A 14 8.68 -2.24 -16.71
CA GLN A 14 8.85 -3.08 -17.91
C GLN A 14 7.56 -3.78 -18.36
N GLN A 15 6.53 -3.85 -17.52
CA GLN A 15 5.28 -4.54 -17.85
C GLN A 15 4.49 -3.81 -18.94
N ARG A 16 3.87 -4.58 -19.85
CA ARG A 16 3.02 -4.07 -20.95
C ARG A 16 1.70 -4.83 -21.12
N SER A 17 1.51 -5.93 -20.41
CA SER A 17 0.38 -6.85 -20.61
C SER A 17 -0.78 -6.63 -19.64
N PHE A 18 -0.55 -5.98 -18.50
CA PHE A 18 -1.57 -5.71 -17.49
C PHE A 18 -1.91 -4.23 -17.42
N GLU A 19 -3.17 -3.92 -17.11
CA GLU A 19 -3.62 -2.54 -16.89
C GLU A 19 -2.96 -1.91 -15.66
N SER A 20 -2.71 -2.70 -14.62
CA SER A 20 -2.06 -2.25 -13.39
C SER A 20 -1.24 -3.37 -12.77
N LEU A 21 -0.11 -3.01 -12.15
CA LEU A 21 0.71 -3.92 -11.35
C LEU A 21 0.98 -3.28 -9.98
N ALA A 22 0.58 -3.98 -8.92
CA ALA A 22 0.77 -3.56 -7.53
C ALA A 22 1.49 -4.65 -6.72
N ALA A 23 2.21 -4.25 -5.68
CA ALA A 23 2.81 -5.17 -4.73
C ALA A 23 2.10 -5.10 -3.39
N THR A 24 2.05 -6.24 -2.69
CA THR A 24 1.52 -6.35 -1.35
C THR A 24 2.45 -7.19 -0.48
N HIS A 25 2.58 -6.80 0.78
CA HIS A 25 3.30 -7.54 1.79
C HIS A 25 2.47 -7.59 3.07
N GLY A 26 2.05 -8.78 3.47
CA GLY A 26 1.30 -8.99 4.71
C GLY A 26 2.13 -8.60 5.93
N GLY A 27 1.50 -7.96 6.91
CA GLY A 27 2.20 -7.52 8.11
C GLY A 27 1.25 -7.06 9.20
N THR A 28 1.83 -6.44 10.22
CA THR A 28 1.06 -5.84 11.31
C THR A 28 1.57 -4.45 11.59
N VAL A 29 0.68 -3.53 11.93
CA VAL A 29 1.00 -2.17 12.32
C VAL A 29 0.44 -1.88 13.71
N ASN A 30 1.19 -1.15 14.53
CA ASN A 30 0.69 -0.65 15.80
C ASN A 30 0.20 0.78 15.59
N VAL A 31 -1.07 1.03 15.87
CA VAL A 31 -1.69 2.36 15.78
C VAL A 31 -2.04 2.80 17.19
N THR A 32 -1.56 3.98 17.59
CA THR A 32 -1.90 4.56 18.90
C THR A 32 -3.08 5.49 18.74
N THR A 33 -4.15 5.20 19.47
CA THR A 33 -5.30 6.09 19.63
C THR A 33 -5.52 6.32 21.13
N GLU A 34 -5.75 7.56 21.53
CA GLU A 34 -5.99 7.94 22.95
C GLU A 34 -4.93 7.40 23.93
N GLY A 35 -3.67 7.30 23.48
CA GLY A 35 -2.55 6.81 24.28
C GLY A 35 -2.48 5.28 24.44
N ARG A 36 -3.35 4.51 23.79
CA ARG A 36 -3.31 3.04 23.79
C ARG A 36 -2.88 2.51 22.42
N PRO A 37 -1.78 1.74 22.33
CA PRO A 37 -1.39 1.08 21.09
C PRO A 37 -2.29 -0.12 20.82
N ILE A 38 -2.87 -0.18 19.63
CA ILE A 38 -3.65 -1.31 19.11
C ILE A 38 -2.88 -1.90 17.93
N ARG A 39 -2.68 -3.22 17.96
CA ARG A 39 -2.05 -3.94 16.87
C ARG A 39 -3.11 -4.35 15.85
N PHE A 40 -2.95 -3.90 14.61
CA PHE A 40 -3.77 -4.28 13.48
C PHE A 40 -3.02 -5.25 12.59
N SER A 41 -3.71 -6.30 12.13
CA SER A 41 -3.25 -7.14 11.03
C SER A 41 -3.71 -6.53 9.71
N GLY A 42 -2.83 -6.51 8.71
CA GLY A 42 -3.14 -5.94 7.41
C GLY A 42 -2.04 -6.21 6.40
N SER A 43 -1.95 -5.35 5.40
CA SER A 43 -0.94 -5.43 4.35
C SER A 43 -0.36 -4.07 4.03
N PHE A 44 0.95 -4.01 3.80
CA PHE A 44 1.59 -2.91 3.11
C PHE A 44 1.34 -3.08 1.62
N VAL A 45 0.88 -2.03 0.94
CA VAL A 45 0.60 -2.05 -0.49
C VAL A 45 1.26 -0.86 -1.15
N THR A 46 1.58 -0.99 -2.44
CA THR A 46 2.02 0.13 -3.26
C THR A 46 0.87 1.13 -3.42
N ALA A 47 1.17 2.39 -3.74
CA ALA A 47 0.16 3.45 -3.76
C ALA A 47 -1.04 3.14 -4.67
N ASN A 48 -0.82 2.46 -5.80
CA ASN A 48 -1.86 2.03 -6.72
C ASN A 48 -2.64 0.78 -6.28
N GLY A 49 -2.30 0.15 -5.16
CA GLY A 49 -2.80 -1.19 -4.80
C GLY A 49 -4.30 -1.26 -4.56
N ILE A 50 -4.89 -0.28 -3.86
CA ILE A 50 -6.33 -0.26 -3.61
C ILE A 50 -7.11 0.10 -4.89
N GLU A 51 -6.58 1.06 -5.67
CA GLU A 51 -7.18 1.45 -6.95
C GLU A 51 -7.14 0.31 -7.98
N ALA A 52 -6.06 -0.48 -8.00
CA ALA A 52 -5.93 -1.66 -8.85
C ALA A 52 -6.99 -2.74 -8.55
N LEU A 53 -7.57 -2.75 -7.34
CA LEU A 53 -8.69 -3.61 -6.97
C LEU A 53 -10.06 -3.03 -7.34
N GLY A 54 -10.13 -1.80 -7.87
CA GLY A 54 -11.38 -1.12 -8.20
C GLY A 54 -12.20 -0.67 -6.98
N VAL A 55 -11.59 -0.66 -5.78
CA VAL A 55 -12.28 -0.33 -4.53
C VAL A 55 -12.37 1.18 -4.37
N ARG A 56 -13.55 1.68 -4.00
CA ARG A 56 -13.79 3.09 -3.68
C ARG A 56 -14.01 3.26 -2.18
N PRO A 57 -13.31 4.20 -1.53
CA PRO A 57 -13.48 4.43 -0.10
C PRO A 57 -14.86 5.06 0.17
N ILE A 58 -15.50 4.66 1.26
CA ILE A 58 -16.77 5.26 1.71
C ILE A 58 -16.54 6.69 2.24
N LEU A 59 -15.38 6.93 2.86
CA LEU A 59 -14.98 8.22 3.41
C LEU A 59 -13.53 8.52 3.06
N GLY A 60 -13.24 9.78 2.71
CA GLY A 60 -11.88 10.23 2.44
C GLY A 60 -11.35 9.76 1.09
N ARG A 61 -10.09 9.29 1.06
CA ARG A 61 -9.38 8.88 -0.15
C ARG A 61 -8.49 7.67 0.11
N THR A 62 -8.12 6.97 -0.95
CA THR A 62 -7.03 6.00 -0.97
C THR A 62 -5.67 6.69 -1.08
N PHE A 63 -4.60 5.88 -1.15
CA PHE A 63 -3.26 6.36 -1.47
C PHE A 63 -3.21 7.00 -2.87
N ARG A 64 -2.30 7.96 -3.04
CA ARG A 64 -2.00 8.66 -4.29
C ARG A 64 -0.60 8.30 -4.78
N PRO A 65 -0.30 8.45 -6.08
CA PRO A 65 1.06 8.28 -6.58
C PRO A 65 2.07 9.08 -5.75
N GLY A 66 3.12 8.40 -5.28
CA GLY A 66 4.17 8.99 -4.46
C GLY A 66 3.91 8.96 -2.95
N ASP A 67 2.74 8.54 -2.47
CA ASP A 67 2.48 8.35 -1.02
C ASP A 67 3.33 7.20 -0.43
N ASP A 68 3.82 6.28 -1.26
CA ASP A 68 4.68 5.14 -0.89
C ASP A 68 6.19 5.43 -1.03
N GLU A 69 6.57 6.70 -1.25
CA GLU A 69 7.97 7.13 -1.29
C GLU A 69 8.59 7.24 0.12
N VAL A 70 9.91 7.06 0.18
CA VAL A 70 10.69 7.22 1.41
C VAL A 70 10.55 8.65 1.94
N GLY A 71 10.24 8.78 3.23
CA GLY A 71 10.13 10.08 3.92
C GLY A 71 8.73 10.71 3.86
N ARG A 72 7.76 10.05 3.22
CA ARG A 72 6.35 10.49 3.25
C ARG A 72 5.70 10.20 4.60
N PRO A 73 4.71 11.01 5.02
CA PRO A 73 3.92 10.71 6.21
C PRO A 73 3.24 9.33 6.09
N PRO A 74 3.17 8.54 7.18
CA PRO A 74 2.49 7.26 7.15
C PRO A 74 0.98 7.46 6.93
N LEU A 75 0.42 6.70 5.98
CA LEU A 75 -1.01 6.68 5.69
C LEU A 75 -1.57 5.29 5.93
N LEU A 76 -2.84 5.22 6.34
CA LEU A 76 -3.55 3.98 6.58
C LEU A 76 -4.96 4.07 5.97
N VAL A 77 -5.36 3.00 5.30
CA VAL A 77 -6.76 2.78 4.88
C VAL A 77 -7.34 1.71 5.79
N LEU A 78 -8.52 1.98 6.34
CA LEU A 78 -9.24 1.06 7.23
C LEU A 78 -10.45 0.47 6.50
N SER A 79 -10.76 -0.79 6.83
CA SER A 79 -11.92 -1.54 6.35
C SER A 79 -12.84 -1.91 7.50
#